data_AF-A0A2K3KSX7-F1
#
_entry.id   AF-A0A2K3KSX7-F1
#
_cell.length_a   1.000
_cell.length_b   1.000
_cell.length_c   1.000
_cell.angle_alpha   90.00
_cell.angle_beta   90.00
_cell.angle_gamma   90.00
#
_symmetry.space_group_name_H-M   'P 1'
#
loop_
_entity.id
_entity.type
_entity.pdbx_description
1 polymer ?
#
loop_
_entity_poly.entity_id
_entity_poly.type
_entity_poly.pdbx_seq_one_letter_code
_entity_poly.pdbx_strand_id
1 'polypeptide(L)'
;MSKCYHDTSKVTDELVQIILSPGLEPGAAEVFLEFICYSDGPLPEELLPQVKCPVLIAWGDKDPWEPVEMGRNYGNFDSVEDFIVLPNVGHCPQ
;
A
#
# COMPACT_ATOMS: atom_id res chain seq x y z
N MET A 1 -0.97 -12.64 -4.28
CA MET A 1 -1.62 -11.79 -5.31
C MET A 1 -3.14 -11.81 -5.24
N SER A 2 -3.82 -12.97 -5.30
CA SER A 2 -5.30 -13.01 -5.38
C SER A 2 -6.07 -12.43 -4.20
N LYS A 3 -5.43 -12.23 -3.04
CA LYS A 3 -6.03 -11.54 -1.88
C LYS A 3 -5.75 -10.04 -1.88
N CYS A 4 -4.75 -9.58 -2.61
CA CYS A 4 -4.32 -8.17 -2.62
C CYS A 4 -5.25 -7.33 -3.49
N TYR A 5 -5.79 -7.94 -4.56
CA TYR A 5 -6.73 -7.31 -5.49
C TYR A 5 -8.14 -7.80 -5.16
N HIS A 6 -9.10 -6.89 -5.06
CA HIS A 6 -10.51 -7.26 -4.90
C HIS A 6 -11.08 -7.89 -6.17
N ASP A 7 -10.87 -7.24 -7.33
CA ASP A 7 -11.20 -7.83 -8.63
C ASP A 7 -10.08 -8.76 -9.08
N THR A 8 -10.27 -10.06 -8.83
CA THR A 8 -9.31 -11.09 -9.24
C THR A 8 -9.12 -11.18 -10.76
N SER A 9 -10.04 -10.66 -11.58
CA SER A 9 -9.84 -10.60 -13.04
C SER A 9 -8.72 -9.65 -13.47
N LYS A 10 -8.32 -8.73 -12.58
CA LYS A 10 -7.16 -7.84 -12.77
C LYS A 10 -5.82 -8.51 -12.53
N VAL A 11 -5.82 -9.69 -11.90
CA VAL A 11 -4.61 -10.51 -11.72
C VAL A 11 -4.35 -11.29 -13.01
N THR A 12 -3.81 -10.60 -14.01
CA THR A 12 -3.45 -11.18 -15.31
C THR A 12 -2.10 -11.89 -15.24
N ASP A 13 -1.85 -12.80 -16.18
CA ASP A 13 -0.53 -13.45 -16.30
C ASP A 13 0.58 -12.42 -16.54
N GLU A 14 0.30 -11.37 -17.32
CA GLU A 14 1.24 -10.26 -17.54
C GLU A 14 1.63 -9.57 -16.24
N LEU A 15 0.64 -9.20 -15.41
CA LEU A 15 0.88 -8.57 -14.12
C LEU A 15 1.71 -9.50 -13.20
N VAL A 16 1.38 -10.80 -13.19
CA VAL A 16 2.14 -11.80 -12.43
C VAL A 16 3.58 -11.84 -12.91
N GLN A 17 3.84 -11.82 -14.22
CA GLN A 17 5.20 -11.81 -14.75
C GLN A 17 5.96 -10.52 -14.40
N ILE A 18 5.31 -9.35 -14.45
CA ILE A 18 5.93 -8.07 -14.07
C ILE A 18 6.41 -8.10 -12.62
N ILE A 19 5.63 -8.68 -11.72
CA ILE A 19 5.99 -8.78 -10.30
C ILE A 19 7.01 -9.91 -10.05
N LEU A 20 6.88 -11.04 -10.74
CA LEU A 20 7.74 -12.21 -10.53
C LEU A 20 9.15 -12.02 -11.10
N SER A 21 9.28 -11.43 -12.29
CA SER A 21 10.56 -11.39 -13.01
C SER A 21 11.68 -10.72 -12.21
N PRO A 22 11.49 -9.56 -11.55
CA PRO A 22 12.51 -8.98 -10.69
C PRO A 22 12.89 -9.88 -9.50
N GLY A 23 11.95 -10.69 -9.01
CA GLY A 23 12.16 -11.65 -7.92
C GLY A 23 13.03 -12.85 -8.30
N LEU A 24 13.32 -13.05 -9.58
CA LEU A 24 14.14 -14.15 -10.10
C LEU A 24 15.58 -13.72 -10.43
N GLU A 25 15.89 -12.44 -10.33
CA GLU A 25 17.23 -11.91 -10.60
C GLU A 25 18.20 -12.26 -9.46
N PRO A 26 19.51 -12.43 -9.76
CA PRO A 26 20.53 -12.58 -8.73
C PRO A 26 20.49 -11.41 -7.73
N GLY A 27 20.44 -11.71 -6.43
CA GLY A 27 20.33 -10.70 -5.36
C GLY A 27 18.89 -10.42 -4.89
N ALA A 28 17.87 -10.95 -5.56
CA ALA A 28 16.48 -10.67 -5.21
C ALA A 28 16.06 -11.22 -3.84
N ALA A 29 16.63 -12.37 -3.43
CA ALA A 29 16.35 -12.97 -2.13
C ALA A 29 16.87 -12.09 -0.99
N GLU A 30 18.05 -11.50 -1.15
CA GLU A 30 18.68 -10.59 -0.21
C GLU A 30 17.85 -9.30 -0.05
N VAL A 31 17.44 -8.70 -1.16
CA VAL A 31 16.55 -7.52 -1.14
C VAL A 31 15.21 -7.83 -0.48
N PHE A 32 14.64 -9.01 -0.75
CA PHE A 32 13.39 -9.43 -0.11
C PHE A 32 13.57 -9.63 1.40
N LEU A 33 14.68 -10.25 1.83
CA LEU A 33 15.01 -10.42 3.24
C LEU A 33 15.21 -9.07 3.95
N GLU A 34 15.91 -8.14 3.32
CA GLU A 34 16.04 -6.77 3.83
C GLU A 34 14.67 -6.13 3.99
N PHE A 35 13.82 -6.16 2.96
CA PHE A 35 12.47 -5.58 3.02
C PHE A 35 11.60 -6.12 4.15
N ILE A 36 11.57 -7.44 4.37
CA ILE A 36 10.72 -8.03 5.42
C ILE A 36 11.32 -7.92 6.84
N CYS A 37 12.64 -7.73 6.95
CA CYS A 37 13.32 -7.58 8.24
C CYS A 37 13.49 -6.11 8.65
N TYR A 38 13.38 -5.19 7.69
CA TYR A 38 13.51 -3.76 7.95
C TYR A 38 12.24 -3.25 8.64
N SER A 39 12.38 -2.89 9.91
CA SER A 39 11.34 -2.25 10.71
C SER A 39 11.76 -0.86 11.21
N ASP A 40 12.88 -0.35 10.69
CA ASP A 40 13.42 0.94 11.08
C ASP A 40 12.85 2.05 10.21
N GLY A 41 12.37 3.12 10.84
CA GLY A 41 11.86 4.30 10.16
C GLY A 41 10.75 4.99 10.94
N PRO A 42 10.54 6.29 10.71
CA PRO A 42 9.44 7.00 11.35
C PRO A 42 8.10 6.49 10.80
N LEU A 43 7.14 6.35 11.69
CA LEU A 43 5.77 5.96 11.34
C LEU A 43 5.06 7.07 10.54
N PRO A 44 4.02 6.76 9.75
CA PRO A 44 3.22 7.77 9.08
C PRO A 44 2.73 8.88 10.02
N GLU A 45 2.35 8.54 11.25
CA GLU A 45 1.89 9.47 12.29
C GLU A 45 2.99 10.44 12.75
N GLU A 46 4.25 10.04 12.66
CA GLU A 46 5.40 10.90 12.96
C GLU A 46 5.72 11.80 11.77
N LEU A 47 5.48 11.33 10.55
CA LEU A 47 5.80 12.04 9.31
C LEU A 47 4.74 13.06 8.88
N LEU A 48 3.45 12.69 8.94
CA LEU A 48 2.34 13.53 8.47
C LEU A 48 2.35 14.95 9.07
N PRO A 49 2.62 15.16 10.39
CA PRO A 49 2.74 16.51 10.96
C PRO A 49 3.88 17.36 10.39
N GLN A 50 4.89 16.72 9.80
CA GLN A 50 6.08 17.39 9.26
C GLN A 50 5.94 17.77 7.78
N VAL A 51 4.95 17.20 7.08
CA VAL A 51 4.69 17.48 5.67
C VAL A 51 4.15 18.90 5.51
N LYS A 52 4.77 19.68 4.61
CA LYS A 52 4.44 21.10 4.39
C LYS A 52 3.54 21.35 3.19
N CYS A 53 3.21 20.30 2.45
CA CYS A 53 2.31 20.35 1.31
C CYS A 53 1.00 19.61 1.64
N PRO A 54 -0.07 19.91 0.92
CA PRO A 54 -1.29 19.11 0.91
C PRO A 54 -1.02 17.61 0.76
N VAL A 55 -1.66 16.80 1.59
CA VAL A 55 -1.64 15.33 1.52
C VAL A 55 -3.04 14.84 1.18
N LEU A 56 -3.11 13.95 0.20
CA LEU A 56 -4.30 13.19 -0.13
C LEU A 56 -4.07 11.73 0.27
N ILE A 57 -5.03 11.12 0.96
CA ILE A 57 -4.97 9.71 1.29
C ILE A 57 -6.04 8.96 0.50
N ALA A 58 -5.66 7.87 -0.15
CA ALA A 58 -6.58 6.98 -0.84
C ALA A 58 -6.51 5.58 -0.23
N TRP A 59 -7.66 4.93 -0.04
CA TRP A 59 -7.75 3.64 0.64
C TRP A 59 -8.79 2.72 0.00
N GLY A 60 -8.44 1.45 -0.24
CA GLY A 60 -9.36 0.46 -0.77
C GLY A 60 -10.32 -0.07 0.30
N ASP A 61 -11.63 -0.01 0.07
CA ASP A 61 -12.65 -0.50 1.02
C ASP A 61 -12.73 -2.04 1.12
N LYS A 62 -11.95 -2.74 0.30
CA LYS A 62 -11.83 -4.20 0.28
C LYS A 62 -10.40 -4.66 0.56
N ASP A 63 -9.54 -3.79 1.10
CA ASP A 63 -8.24 -4.20 1.63
C ASP A 63 -8.45 -5.23 2.76
N PRO A 64 -7.98 -6.49 2.61
CA PRO A 64 -8.16 -7.51 3.63
C PRO A 64 -7.04 -7.52 4.68
N TRP A 65 -6.04 -6.65 4.55
CA TRP A 65 -4.86 -6.59 5.41
C TRP A 65 -4.91 -5.37 6.33
N GLU A 66 -5.36 -4.23 5.81
CA GLU A 66 -5.40 -2.95 6.52
C GLU A 66 -6.82 -2.37 6.52
N PRO A 67 -7.63 -2.61 7.58
CA PRO A 67 -9.01 -2.15 7.65
C PRO A 67 -9.12 -0.64 7.46
N VAL A 68 -10.09 -0.20 6.64
CA VAL A 68 -10.28 1.22 6.32
C VAL A 68 -10.51 2.08 7.56
N GLU A 69 -11.11 1.53 8.61
CA GLU A 69 -11.32 2.22 9.89
C GLU A 69 -10.00 2.66 10.54
N MET A 70 -8.93 1.87 10.38
CA MET A 70 -7.59 2.27 10.85
C MET A 70 -7.06 3.43 10.01
N GLY A 71 -7.19 3.33 8.68
CA GLY A 71 -6.74 4.37 7.75
C GLY A 71 -7.41 5.72 7.95
N ARG A 72 -8.70 5.74 8.31
CA ARG A 72 -9.45 7.00 8.53
C ARG A 72 -8.84 7.89 9.62
N ASN A 73 -8.09 7.32 10.56
CA ASN A 73 -7.42 8.12 11.58
C ASN A 73 -6.38 9.08 10.99
N TYR A 74 -5.78 8.72 9.85
CA TYR A 74 -4.84 9.59 9.14
C TYR A 74 -5.51 10.83 8.54
N GLY A 75 -6.83 10.82 8.32
CA GLY A 75 -7.58 12.00 7.87
C GLY A 75 -7.65 13.14 8.90
N ASN A 76 -7.23 12.90 10.15
CA ASN A 76 -7.28 13.90 11.23
C ASN A 76 -6.01 14.76 11.34
N PHE A 77 -4.99 14.52 10.51
CA PHE A 77 -3.77 15.32 10.52
C PHE A 77 -3.96 16.61 9.71
N ASP A 78 -3.45 17.74 10.21
CA ASP A 78 -3.61 19.06 9.58
C ASP A 78 -3.08 19.15 8.13
N SER A 79 -2.11 18.31 7.78
CA SER A 79 -1.53 18.25 6.43
C SER A 79 -2.42 17.49 5.44
N VAL A 80 -3.41 16.72 5.92
CA VAL A 80 -4.28 15.89 5.09
C VAL A 80 -5.53 16.66 4.70
N GLU A 81 -5.68 16.92 3.40
CA GLU A 81 -6.82 17.67 2.87
C GLU A 81 -8.06 16.80 2.70
N ASP A 82 -7.87 15.52 2.33
CA ASP A 82 -8.98 14.59 2.12
C ASP A 82 -8.54 13.13 2.29
N PHE A 83 -9.52 12.29 2.65
CA PHE A 83 -9.39 10.85 2.76
C PHE A 83 -10.40 10.18 1.83
N ILE A 84 -9.94 9.69 0.70
CA ILE A 84 -10.75 9.08 -0.35
C ILE A 84 -10.82 7.57 -0.13
N VAL A 85 -12.04 7.06 0.05
CA VAL A 85 -12.29 5.62 0.00
C VAL A 85 -12.60 5.21 -1.43
N LEU A 86 -11.79 4.28 -1.95
CA LEU A 86 -11.93 3.70 -3.27
C LEU A 86 -12.83 2.46 -3.20
N PRO A 87 -14.04 2.49 -3.79
CA PRO A 87 -14.99 1.39 -3.72
C PRO A 87 -14.54 0.20 -4.58
N ASN A 88 -14.70 -1.00 -4.04
CA ASN A 88 -14.32 -2.28 -4.64
C ASN A 88 -12.81 -2.39 -4.95
N VAL A 89 -11.97 -1.68 -4.20
CA VAL A 89 -10.50 -1.72 -4.35
C VAL A 89 -9.88 -2.46 -3.16
N GLY A 90 -8.91 -3.33 -3.46
CA GLY A 90 -8.20 -4.13 -2.45
C GLY A 90 -6.98 -3.38 -1.88
N HIS A 91 -6.04 -4.14 -1.33
CA HIS A 91 -4.75 -3.61 -0.87
C HIS A 91 -3.91 -3.04 -2.01
N CYS A 92 -3.81 -3.78 -3.12
CA CYS A 92 -3.21 -3.26 -4.33
C CYS A 92 -4.30 -2.50 -5.11
N PRO A 93 -4.10 -1.19 -5.38
CA PRO A 93 -4.99 -0.45 -6.25
C PRO A 93 -4.99 -1.07 -7.66
N GLN A 94 -6.16 -1.10 -8.28
CA GLN A 94 -6.41 -1.74 -9.58
C GLN A 94 -6.11 -0.81 -10.76
#